data_AF-A0A945QMC0-F1
#
_entry.id   AF-A0A945QMC0-F1
#
_cell.length_a   1.000
_cell.length_b   1.000
_cell.length_c   1.000
_cell.angle_alpha   90.00
_cell.angle_beta   90.00
_cell.angle_gamma   90.00
#
_symmetry.space_group_name_H-M   'P 1'
#
loop_
_entity.id
_entity.type
_entity.pdbx_description
1 polymer ?
#
loop_
_entity_poly.entity_id
_entity_poly.type
_entity_poly.pdbx_seq_one_letter_code
_entity_poly.pdbx_strand_id
1 'polypeptide(L)'
;MATEMLTSFSRWITPRDFPKRFDTNFYLIPLTAEFSAEHDGYESVSSLWVSPKKALSDADKGLKTIVFATRMNLLKLGRYKNTESVVNDLSKSVITPVEPKVETEGDNIVFKIPEEAGYGLTKYIESRDANLFVKKKK
;
A
#
# COMPACT_ATOMS: atom_id res chain seq x y z
N MET A 1 16.08 -7.47 -20.00
CA MET A 1 14.90 -6.58 -20.01
C MET A 1 14.40 -6.46 -18.57
N ALA A 2 14.03 -5.27 -18.08
CA ALA A 2 13.81 -4.99 -16.65
C ALA A 2 12.67 -5.79 -15.98
N THR A 3 11.78 -6.41 -16.77
CA THR A 3 10.63 -7.17 -16.27
C THR A 3 11.00 -8.50 -15.62
N GLU A 4 12.16 -9.07 -15.92
CA GLU A 4 12.63 -10.34 -15.30
C GLU A 4 13.03 -10.18 -13.82
N MET A 5 13.18 -8.93 -13.35
CA MET A 5 13.49 -8.61 -11.96
C MET A 5 12.24 -8.28 -11.13
N LEU A 6 11.04 -8.30 -11.74
CA LEU A 6 9.79 -8.01 -11.04
C LEU A 6 9.40 -9.17 -10.12
N THR A 7 9.38 -8.89 -8.82
CA THR A 7 8.83 -9.80 -7.82
C THR A 7 7.40 -9.39 -7.49
N SER A 8 6.43 -10.29 -7.69
CA SER A 8 5.04 -10.07 -7.30
C SER A 8 4.95 -9.83 -5.78
N PHE A 9 4.28 -8.74 -5.37
CA PHE A 9 4.25 -8.32 -3.96
C PHE A 9 2.87 -8.48 -3.32
N SER A 10 1.84 -7.95 -3.98
CA SER A 10 0.46 -8.03 -3.52
C SER A 10 -0.51 -7.73 -4.65
N ARG A 11 -1.77 -8.08 -4.47
CA ARG A 11 -2.87 -7.69 -5.36
C ARG A 11 -4.00 -7.13 -4.53
N TRP A 12 -4.43 -5.92 -4.84
CA TRP A 12 -5.48 -5.21 -4.12
C TRP A 12 -6.64 -4.89 -5.06
N ILE A 13 -7.83 -5.30 -4.66
CA ILE A 13 -9.07 -5.05 -5.37
C ILE A 13 -9.87 -4.04 -4.54
N THR A 14 -10.30 -2.95 -5.16
CA THR A 14 -11.11 -1.96 -4.47
C THR A 14 -12.45 -2.58 -4.01
N PRO A 15 -12.90 -2.30 -2.76
CA PRO A 15 -14.16 -2.81 -2.24
C PRO A 15 -15.34 -2.58 -3.20
N ARG A 16 -16.32 -3.49 -3.18
CA ARG A 16 -17.48 -3.42 -4.08
C ARG A 16 -18.34 -2.18 -3.87
N ASP A 17 -18.38 -1.66 -2.65
CA ASP A 17 -19.21 -0.52 -2.27
C ASP A 17 -18.65 0.84 -2.73
N PHE A 18 -17.46 0.85 -3.33
CA PHE A 18 -16.81 2.06 -3.81
C PHE A 18 -17.19 2.31 -5.27
N PRO A 19 -17.51 3.56 -5.65
CA PRO A 19 -18.02 3.88 -6.99
C PRO A 19 -16.96 3.73 -8.09
N LYS A 20 -15.67 3.91 -7.75
CA LYS A 20 -14.55 3.68 -8.65
C LYS A 20 -13.75 2.50 -8.13
N ARG A 21 -13.51 1.50 -8.99
CA ARG A 21 -12.83 0.26 -8.62
C ARG A 21 -11.62 0.00 -9.50
N PHE A 22 -10.59 -0.56 -8.87
CA PHE A 22 -9.37 -0.99 -9.50
C PHE A 22 -8.99 -2.39 -9.01
N ASP A 23 -8.31 -3.13 -9.87
CA ASP A 23 -7.62 -4.38 -9.53
C ASP A 23 -6.13 -4.14 -9.75
N THR A 24 -5.43 -3.88 -8.66
CA THR A 24 -4.08 -3.32 -8.67
C THR A 24 -3.07 -4.38 -8.23
N ASN A 25 -2.17 -4.75 -9.13
CA ASN A 25 -1.02 -5.59 -8.81
C ASN A 25 0.16 -4.71 -8.40
N PHE A 26 0.78 -5.04 -7.27
CA PHE A 26 1.99 -4.41 -6.77
C PHE A 26 3.17 -5.35 -7.00
N TYR A 27 4.30 -4.75 -7.37
CA TYR A 27 5.55 -5.45 -7.62
C TYR A 27 6.70 -4.77 -6.87
N LEU A 28 7.75 -5.54 -6.61
CA LEU A 28 9.03 -5.04 -6.11
C LEU A 28 10.12 -5.25 -7.16
N ILE A 29 11.02 -4.28 -7.25
CA ILE A 29 12.26 -4.37 -8.02
C ILE A 29 13.40 -3.90 -7.11
N PRO A 30 14.41 -4.73 -6.85
CA PRO A 30 15.66 -4.29 -6.24
C PRO A 30 16.37 -3.30 -7.15
N LEU A 31 16.68 -2.11 -6.63
CA LEU A 31 17.60 -1.20 -7.31
C LEU A 31 19.03 -1.66 -7.08
N THR A 32 19.76 -1.90 -8.18
CA THR A 32 21.16 -2.35 -8.18
C THR A 32 22.16 -1.19 -8.32
N ALA A 33 21.67 0.02 -8.58
CA ALA A 33 22.46 1.24 -8.69
C ALA A 33 21.67 2.43 -8.13
N GLU A 34 22.37 3.52 -7.81
CA GLU A 34 21.72 4.78 -7.43
C GLU A 34 20.89 5.30 -8.61
N PHE A 35 19.59 5.50 -8.38
CA PHE A 35 18.65 5.96 -9.37
C PHE A 35 18.11 7.33 -8.97
N SER A 36 18.32 8.32 -9.84
CA SER A 36 17.67 9.63 -9.71
C SER A 36 16.24 9.51 -10.25
N ALA A 37 15.26 9.73 -9.39
CA ALA A 37 13.87 9.77 -9.80
C ALA A 37 13.54 11.16 -10.36
N GLU A 38 13.22 11.23 -11.65
CA GLU A 38 12.69 12.43 -12.29
C GLU A 38 11.18 12.32 -12.47
N HIS A 39 10.47 13.43 -12.31
CA HIS A 39 9.02 13.49 -12.47
C HIS A 39 8.67 14.28 -13.73
N ASP A 40 7.53 13.94 -14.34
CA ASP A 40 7.03 14.60 -15.55
C ASP A 40 6.59 16.06 -15.31
N GLY A 41 6.39 16.44 -14.03
CA GLY A 41 5.99 17.78 -13.62
C GLY A 41 4.49 18.06 -13.78
N TYR A 42 3.70 17.05 -14.16
CA TYR A 42 2.25 17.19 -14.35
C TYR A 42 1.46 16.25 -13.44
N GLU A 43 1.67 14.93 -13.54
CA GLU A 43 0.98 13.95 -12.70
C GLU A 43 1.70 13.74 -11.37
N SER A 44 3.04 13.80 -11.38
CA SER A 44 3.87 13.77 -10.17
C SER A 44 4.69 15.04 -10.07
N VAL A 45 4.67 15.66 -8.90
CA VAL A 45 5.35 16.96 -8.65
C VAL A 45 6.47 16.87 -7.62
N SER A 46 6.64 15.71 -6.97
CA SER A 46 7.70 15.48 -5.98
C SER A 46 7.88 13.98 -5.75
N SER A 47 9.14 13.56 -5.62
CA SER A 47 9.55 12.19 -5.32
C SER A 47 10.60 12.20 -4.21
N LEU A 48 10.61 11.17 -3.38
CA LEU A 48 11.63 11.03 -2.34
C LEU A 48 11.90 9.55 -2.02
N TRP A 49 13.15 9.25 -1.73
CA TRP A 49 13.56 7.95 -1.20
C TRP A 49 13.45 7.96 0.33
N VAL A 50 12.66 7.06 0.89
CA VAL A 50 12.41 6.97 2.34
C VAL A 50 12.21 5.53 2.77
N SER A 51 12.59 5.21 4.01
CA SER A 51 12.32 3.90 4.58
C SER A 51 10.82 3.72 4.86
N PRO A 52 10.28 2.49 4.78
CA PRO A 52 8.88 2.23 5.11
C PRO A 52 8.48 2.75 6.50
N LYS A 53 9.35 2.55 7.49
CA LYS A 53 9.13 3.02 8.87
C LYS A 53 8.99 4.54 8.96
N LYS A 54 9.81 5.30 8.23
CA LYS A 54 9.74 6.76 8.23
C LYS A 54 8.49 7.26 7.48
N ALA A 55 8.15 6.65 6.34
CA ALA A 55 6.93 6.98 5.60
C ALA A 55 5.68 6.78 6.47
N LEU A 56 5.60 5.65 7.19
CA LEU A 56 4.52 5.37 8.13
C LEU A 56 4.49 6.39 9.28
N SER A 57 5.64 6.68 9.89
CA SER A 57 5.72 7.67 10.97
C SER A 57 5.30 9.08 10.54
N ASP A 58 5.64 9.48 9.31
CA ASP A 58 5.23 10.78 8.77
C ASP A 58 3.73 10.82 8.51
N ALA A 59 3.14 9.71 8.05
CA ALA A 59 1.70 9.61 7.91
C ALA A 59 0.97 9.67 9.26
N ASP A 60 1.49 9.00 10.28
CA ASP A 60 0.92 9.01 11.63
C ASP A 60 0.97 10.40 12.27
N LYS A 61 1.95 11.22 11.88
CA LYS A 61 2.08 12.63 12.29
C LYS A 61 1.28 13.60 11.41
N GLY A 62 0.57 13.10 10.39
CA GLY A 62 -0.17 13.93 9.43
C GLY A 62 0.71 14.73 8.46
N LEU A 63 2.01 14.44 8.38
CA LEU A 63 2.96 15.14 7.49
C LEU A 63 2.85 14.66 6.04
N LYS A 64 2.36 13.43 5.83
CA LYS A 64 2.17 12.82 4.50
C LYS A 64 0.86 12.04 4.49
N THR A 65 0.11 12.09 3.39
CA THR A 65 -1.07 11.24 3.21
C THR A 65 -0.64 9.93 2.54
N ILE A 66 -1.04 8.80 3.12
CA ILE A 66 -0.79 7.47 2.55
C ILE A 66 -2.13 6.72 2.49
N VAL A 67 -2.51 6.28 1.30
CA VAL A 67 -3.73 5.48 1.12
C VAL A 67 -3.61 4.11 1.79
N PHE A 68 -4.73 3.54 2.20
CA PHE A 68 -4.79 2.31 2.98
C PHE A 68 -3.94 1.15 2.40
N ALA A 69 -4.12 0.82 1.11
CA ALA A 69 -3.35 -0.26 0.47
C ALA A 69 -1.83 0.00 0.52
N THR A 70 -1.39 1.23 0.25
CA THR A 70 0.02 1.62 0.35
C THR A 70 0.53 1.52 1.79
N ARG A 71 -0.27 1.95 2.78
CA ARG A 71 0.08 1.81 4.20
C ARG A 71 0.29 0.35 4.58
N MET A 72 -0.62 -0.52 4.19
CA MET A 72 -0.54 -1.96 4.44
C MET A 72 0.69 -2.58 3.77
N ASN A 73 0.98 -2.19 2.53
CA ASN A 73 2.17 -2.63 1.82
C ASN A 73 3.46 -2.17 2.50
N LEU A 74 3.52 -0.93 3.01
CA LEU A 74 4.66 -0.42 3.78
C LEU A 74 4.83 -1.15 5.12
N LEU A 75 3.74 -1.49 5.82
CA LEU A 75 3.77 -2.29 7.04
C LEU A 75 4.32 -3.70 6.79
N LYS A 76 3.86 -4.35 5.70
CA LYS A 76 4.36 -5.67 5.29
C LYS A 76 5.83 -5.61 4.90
N LEU A 77 6.21 -4.65 4.05
CA LEU A 77 7.58 -4.45 3.59
C LEU A 77 8.53 -4.10 4.75
N GLY A 78 8.06 -3.34 5.73
CA GLY A 78 8.83 -2.93 6.91
C GLY A 78 9.20 -4.06 7.87
N ARG A 79 8.69 -5.29 7.68
CA ARG A 79 9.06 -6.49 8.46
C ARG A 79 10.40 -7.08 8.03
N TYR A 80 10.81 -6.82 6.80
CA TYR A 80 12.02 -7.38 6.24
C TYR A 80 13.22 -6.50 6.60
N LYS A 81 14.35 -7.14 6.89
CA LYS A 81 15.60 -6.46 7.27
C LYS A 81 16.30 -5.83 6.06
N ASN A 82 16.17 -6.46 4.89
CA ASN A 82 16.86 -6.03 3.67
C ASN A 82 16.12 -6.51 2.41
N THR A 83 16.50 -5.96 1.27
CA THR A 83 15.90 -6.24 -0.04
C THR A 83 15.99 -7.72 -0.45
N GLU A 84 17.10 -8.39 -0.13
CA GLU A 84 17.28 -9.80 -0.46
C GLU A 84 16.26 -10.70 0.26
N SER A 85 16.06 -10.45 1.56
CA SER A 85 15.11 -11.22 2.38
C SER A 85 13.67 -11.12 1.88
N VAL A 86 13.24 -9.94 1.41
CA VAL A 86 11.88 -9.77 0.88
C VAL A 86 11.72 -10.45 -0.49
N VAL A 87 12.70 -10.32 -1.39
CA VAL A 87 12.64 -10.98 -2.71
C VAL A 87 12.61 -12.50 -2.57
N ASN A 88 13.45 -13.05 -1.69
CA ASN A 88 13.59 -14.49 -1.52
C ASN A 88 12.37 -15.14 -0.83
N ASP A 89 11.66 -14.39 0.00
CA ASP A 89 10.40 -14.82 0.64
C ASP A 89 9.23 -14.75 -0.35
N LEU A 90 9.09 -13.64 -1.07
CA LEU A 90 7.99 -13.41 -1.99
C LEU A 90 8.07 -14.27 -3.26
N SER A 91 9.28 -14.62 -3.73
CA SER A 91 9.44 -15.52 -4.88
C SER A 91 8.88 -16.93 -4.64
N LYS A 92 8.67 -17.31 -3.37
CA LYS A 92 8.11 -18.60 -2.94
C LYS A 92 6.66 -18.49 -2.46
N SER A 93 6.15 -17.27 -2.35
CA SER A 93 4.83 -16.98 -1.78
C SER A 93 3.74 -16.97 -2.83
N VAL A 94 2.56 -17.46 -2.48
CA VAL A 94 1.34 -17.28 -3.28
C VAL A 94 0.70 -15.95 -2.91
N ILE A 95 0.40 -15.11 -3.91
CA ILE A 95 -0.26 -13.83 -3.68
C ILE A 95 -1.77 -14.05 -3.54
N THR A 96 -2.27 -13.88 -2.31
CA THR A 96 -3.72 -13.82 -2.04
C THR A 96 -4.25 -12.43 -2.41
N PRO A 97 -5.24 -12.32 -3.31
CA PRO A 97 -5.90 -11.05 -3.60
C PRO A 97 -6.60 -10.49 -2.36
N VAL A 98 -6.43 -9.19 -2.13
CA VAL A 98 -7.09 -8.46 -1.03
C VAL A 98 -8.23 -7.64 -1.59
N GLU A 99 -9.47 -8.09 -1.38
CA GLU A 99 -10.68 -7.27 -1.56
C GLU A 99 -11.24 -6.93 -0.16
N PRO A 100 -10.96 -5.73 0.39
CA PRO A 100 -11.41 -5.41 1.74
C PRO A 100 -12.94 -5.35 1.82
N LYS A 101 -13.49 -5.85 2.93
CA LYS A 101 -14.88 -5.55 3.32
C LYS A 101 -14.90 -4.28 4.13
N VAL A 102 -15.83 -3.37 3.84
CA VAL A 102 -15.92 -2.07 4.51
C VAL A 102 -17.18 -2.04 5.36
N GLU A 103 -17.01 -1.71 6.63
CA GLU A 103 -18.09 -1.57 7.60
C GLU A 103 -17.99 -0.18 8.26
N THR A 104 -19.11 0.29 8.83
CA THR A 104 -19.15 1.54 9.60
C THR A 104 -19.39 1.21 11.06
N GLU A 105 -18.54 1.72 11.95
CA GLU A 105 -18.66 1.60 13.41
C GLU A 105 -18.66 3.01 14.02
N GLY A 106 -19.85 3.59 14.21
CA GLY A 106 -20.01 4.98 14.63
C GLY A 106 -19.46 5.96 13.57
N ASP A 107 -18.52 6.81 13.98
CA ASP A 107 -17.81 7.74 13.08
C ASP A 107 -16.55 7.13 12.45
N ASN A 108 -16.34 5.82 12.62
CA ASN A 108 -15.20 5.12 12.04
C ASN A 108 -15.61 4.22 10.89
N ILE A 109 -14.66 4.04 9.98
CA ILE A 109 -14.73 3.11 8.86
C ILE A 109 -13.75 1.98 9.15
N VAL A 110 -14.26 0.77 9.01
CA VAL A 110 -13.55 -0.45 9.32
C VAL A 110 -13.29 -1.20 8.03
N PHE A 111 -12.00 -1.40 7.72
CA PHE A 111 -11.56 -2.27 6.64
C PHE A 111 -11.21 -3.63 7.22
N LYS A 112 -11.89 -4.68 6.74
CA LYS A 112 -11.55 -6.07 7.05
C LYS A 112 -10.82 -6.69 5.87
N ILE A 113 -9.66 -7.29 6.12
CA ILE A 113 -8.83 -7.95 5.10
C ILE A 113 -8.62 -9.43 5.45
N PRO A 114 -8.40 -10.30 4.44
CA PRO A 114 -8.16 -11.73 4.68
C PRO A 114 -6.88 -11.94 5.50
N GLU A 115 -6.91 -12.86 6.46
CA GLU A 115 -5.76 -13.17 7.31
C GLU A 115 -4.63 -13.81 6.48
N GLU A 116 -5.01 -14.70 5.58
CA GLU A 116 -4.16 -15.41 4.62
C GLU A 116 -3.43 -14.48 3.63
N ALA A 117 -3.78 -13.19 3.58
CA ALA A 117 -3.03 -12.20 2.82
C ALA A 117 -1.71 -11.78 3.51
N GLY A 118 -1.48 -12.24 4.74
CA GLY A 118 -0.19 -12.15 5.42
C GLY A 118 0.13 -10.75 5.97
N TYR A 119 -0.87 -9.89 6.14
CA TYR A 119 -0.68 -8.55 6.69
C TYR A 119 -0.65 -8.50 8.21
N GLY A 120 -0.72 -9.63 8.92
CA GLY A 120 -0.58 -9.71 10.39
C GLY A 120 -1.65 -8.92 11.16
N LEU A 121 -2.67 -8.41 10.47
CA LEU A 121 -3.85 -7.76 11.00
C LEU A 121 -5.00 -8.06 10.05
N THR A 122 -6.19 -8.23 10.59
CA THR A 122 -7.42 -8.53 9.82
C THR A 122 -8.40 -7.37 9.83
N LYS A 123 -8.17 -6.36 10.70
CA LYS A 123 -9.02 -5.18 10.86
C LYS A 123 -8.15 -3.92 10.90
N TYR A 124 -8.49 -2.93 10.08
CA TYR A 124 -7.94 -1.57 10.12
C TYR A 124 -9.08 -0.58 10.31
N ILE A 125 -8.89 0.39 11.21
CA ILE A 125 -9.89 1.39 11.55
C ILE A 125 -9.37 2.75 11.12
N GLU A 126 -10.21 3.48 10.40
CA GLU A 126 -9.93 4.84 9.96
C GLU A 126 -11.10 5.75 10.35
N SER A 127 -10.80 6.92 10.91
CA SER A 127 -11.83 7.92 11.18
C SER A 127 -12.45 8.40 9.88
N ARG A 128 -13.77 8.64 9.86
CA ARG A 128 -14.48 9.19 8.69
C ARG A 128 -14.02 10.60 8.31
N ASP A 129 -13.37 11.31 9.22
CA ASP A 129 -12.73 12.61 8.99
C ASP A 129 -11.33 12.49 8.35
N ALA A 130 -10.78 11.27 8.25
CA ALA A 130 -9.55 11.03 7.51
C ALA A 130 -9.81 11.17 6.00
N ASN A 131 -8.92 11.89 5.33
CA ASN A 131 -9.01 12.44 3.96
C ASN A 131 -9.26 11.44 2.80
N LEU A 132 -9.62 10.19 3.05
CA LEU A 132 -9.81 9.14 2.03
C LEU A 132 -11.21 9.14 1.40
N PHE A 133 -12.18 9.83 2.00
CA PHE A 133 -13.48 10.05 1.36
C PHE A 133 -13.52 11.45 0.78
N VAL A 134 -13.33 11.52 -0.55
CA VAL A 134 -13.61 12.71 -1.35
C VAL A 134 -14.96 13.26 -0.89
N LYS A 135 -14.97 14.45 -0.27
CA LYS A 135 -16.20 15.18 0.04
C LYS A 135 -17.05 15.16 -1.24
N LYS A 136 -18.26 14.60 -1.18
CA LYS A 136 -19.24 14.77 -2.27
C LYS A 136 -19.29 16.28 -2.56
N LYS A 137 -18.82 16.71 -3.73
CA LYS A 137 -19.11 18.06 -4.20
C LYS A 137 -20.64 18.17 -4.20
N LYS A 138 -21.17 19.09 -3.37
CA LYS A 138 -22.54 19.58 -3.50
C LYS A 138 -22.71 20.22 -4.87
#